data_AF-A0A7W1UHV1-F1
#
_entry.id   AF-A0A7W1UHV1-F1
#
_cell.length_a   1.000
_cell.length_b   1.000
_cell.length_c   1.000
_cell.angle_alpha   90.00
_cell.angle_beta   90.00
_cell.angle_gamma   90.00
#
_symmetry.space_group_name_H-M   'P 1'
#
loop_
_entity.id
_entity.type
_entity.pdbx_description
1 polymer ?
#
loop_
_entity_poly.entity_id
_entity_poly.type
_entity_poly.pdbx_seq_one_letter_code
_entity_poly.pdbx_strand_id
1 'polypeptide(L)'
;MLTTEPKFLITAKIKEFSIPPITDGLVIGKDAAIGVNALQKALKLLIPEDFNHIEIQDDVINSMLIRCSIARRLTEKRVVAFLLHQVKPLMLADEILHIQLDTEITITQEL
;
A
#
# COMPACT_ATOMS: atom_id res chain seq x y z
N MET A 1 51.97 -28.91 -24.52
CA MET A 1 50.54 -29.18 -24.29
C MET A 1 49.97 -27.99 -23.54
N LEU A 2 49.08 -27.21 -24.16
CA LEU A 2 48.41 -26.07 -23.53
C LEU A 2 47.11 -26.58 -22.90
N THR A 3 47.06 -26.63 -21.57
CA THR A 3 45.85 -26.91 -20.80
C THR A 3 44.93 -25.69 -20.90
N THR A 4 43.90 -25.78 -21.73
CA THR A 4 42.83 -24.78 -21.79
C THR A 4 41.96 -24.92 -20.54
N GLU A 5 42.11 -23.98 -19.61
CA GLU A 5 41.20 -23.87 -18.48
C GLU A 5 39.77 -23.53 -18.95
N PRO A 6 38.73 -24.06 -18.29
CA PRO A 6 37.34 -23.75 -18.63
C PRO A 6 37.08 -22.25 -18.43
N LYS A 7 36.66 -21.57 -19.50
CA LYS A 7 36.22 -20.18 -19.45
C LYS A 7 34.78 -20.12 -18.94
N PHE A 8 34.58 -19.57 -17.76
CA PHE A 8 33.26 -19.31 -17.21
C PHE A 8 32.82 -17.88 -17.56
N LEU A 9 31.67 -17.76 -18.22
CA LEU A 9 31.03 -16.47 -18.51
C LEU A 9 29.82 -16.32 -17.58
N ILE A 10 29.91 -15.37 -16.65
CA ILE A 10 28.81 -15.00 -15.76
C ILE A 10 28.23 -13.68 -16.28
N THR A 11 26.94 -13.69 -16.63
CA THR A 11 26.20 -12.49 -17.04
C THR A 11 25.07 -12.26 -16.04
N ALA A 12 25.10 -11.14 -15.33
CA ALA A 12 24.04 -10.75 -14.40
C ALA A 12 23.23 -9.59 -14.97
N LYS A 13 21.90 -9.70 -14.94
CA LYS A 13 20.98 -8.59 -15.20
C LYS A 13 20.43 -8.14 -13.85
N ILE A 14 20.88 -6.98 -13.42
CA ILE A 14 20.53 -6.40 -12.13
C ILE A 14 19.34 -5.46 -12.35
N LYS A 15 18.28 -5.64 -11.56
CA LYS A 15 17.14 -4.73 -11.48
C LYS A 15 17.03 -4.24 -10.05
N GLU A 16 16.46 -3.05 -9.89
CA GLU A 16 16.16 -2.51 -8.56
C GLU A 16 15.13 -3.40 -7.85
N PHE A 17 15.39 -3.67 -6.58
CA PHE A 17 14.54 -4.44 -5.71
C PHE A 17 13.57 -3.50 -4.99
N SER A 18 12.30 -3.49 -5.35
CA SER A 18 11.28 -2.63 -4.72
C SER A 18 10.46 -3.42 -3.69
N ILE A 19 10.90 -3.41 -2.43
CA ILE A 19 10.08 -3.85 -1.29
C ILE A 19 9.74 -2.64 -0.43
N PRO A 20 8.47 -2.53 0.04
CA PRO A 20 7.30 -3.27 -0.39
C PRO A 20 6.65 -2.61 -1.62
N PRO A 21 5.82 -3.33 -2.39
CA PRO A 21 5.07 -2.76 -3.52
C PRO A 21 3.88 -1.88 -3.06
N ILE A 22 3.84 -1.44 -1.80
CA ILE A 22 2.70 -0.72 -1.24
C ILE A 22 2.89 0.77 -1.53
N THR A 23 2.20 1.24 -2.56
CA THR A 23 2.29 2.63 -3.01
C THR A 23 1.44 3.54 -2.13
N ASP A 24 0.13 3.29 -2.01
CA ASP A 24 -0.79 4.32 -1.50
C ASP A 24 -1.49 3.93 -0.20
N GLY A 25 -2.01 2.71 -0.09
CA GLY A 25 -2.58 2.25 1.16
C GLY A 25 -3.02 0.80 1.19
N LEU A 26 -3.34 0.33 2.39
CA LEU A 26 -3.92 -0.97 2.66
C LEU A 26 -5.25 -0.79 3.39
N VAL A 27 -6.26 -1.57 2.98
CA VAL A 27 -7.52 -1.71 3.70
C VAL A 27 -7.51 -3.07 4.36
N ILE A 28 -7.77 -3.09 5.66
CA ILE A 28 -7.56 -4.25 6.52
C ILE A 28 -8.91 -4.71 7.05
N GLY A 29 -9.24 -5.97 6.76
CA GLY A 29 -10.45 -6.60 7.21
C GLY A 29 -10.44 -6.86 8.71
N LYS A 30 -11.64 -6.98 9.28
CA LYS A 30 -11.86 -7.18 10.71
C LYS A 30 -11.27 -8.48 11.25
N ASP A 31 -11.29 -9.53 10.43
CA ASP A 31 -10.81 -10.87 10.72
C ASP A 31 -9.50 -11.18 9.99
N ALA A 32 -8.82 -10.16 9.45
CA ALA A 32 -7.57 -10.33 8.71
C ALA A 32 -6.51 -11.06 9.55
N ALA A 33 -5.80 -11.99 8.91
CA ALA A 33 -4.80 -12.84 9.57
C ALA A 33 -3.65 -12.03 10.23
N ILE A 34 -3.43 -10.79 9.78
CA ILE A 34 -2.45 -9.87 10.33
C ILE A 34 -3.17 -8.56 10.66
N GLY A 35 -3.14 -8.17 11.93
CA GLY A 35 -3.73 -6.91 12.38
C GLY A 35 -2.89 -5.67 12.02
N VAL A 36 -3.53 -4.50 12.06
CA VAL A 36 -2.94 -3.21 11.67
C VAL A 36 -1.61 -2.89 12.36
N ASN A 37 -1.47 -3.20 13.64
CA ASN A 37 -0.25 -2.93 14.40
C ASN A 37 0.97 -3.71 13.88
N ALA A 38 0.77 -4.96 13.45
CA ALA A 38 1.85 -5.79 12.90
C ALA A 38 2.23 -5.31 11.50
N LEU A 39 1.24 -4.97 10.67
CA LEU A 39 1.43 -4.38 9.34
C LEU A 39 2.16 -3.05 9.39
N GLN A 40 1.80 -2.15 10.30
CA GLN A 40 2.52 -0.88 10.47
C GLN A 40 3.99 -1.09 10.82
N LYS A 41 4.29 -2.04 11.72
CA LYS A 41 5.68 -2.37 12.07
C LYS A 41 6.44 -2.91 10.86
N ALA A 42 5.83 -3.80 10.09
CA ALA A 42 6.43 -4.31 8.86
C ALA A 42 6.69 -3.18 7.85
N LEU A 43 5.71 -2.32 7.59
CA LEU A 43 5.84 -1.18 6.67
C LEU A 43 6.96 -0.23 7.08
N LYS A 44 7.10 0.09 8.37
CA LYS A 44 8.17 0.95 8.90
C LYS A 44 9.58 0.40 8.68
N LEU A 45 9.74 -0.92 8.55
CA LEU A 45 11.03 -1.55 8.25
C LEU A 45 11.37 -1.51 6.76
N LEU A 46 10.36 -1.30 5.91
CA LEU A 46 10.47 -1.47 4.47
C LEU A 46 10.38 -0.15 3.71
N ILE A 47 9.66 0.86 4.22
CA ILE A 47 9.51 2.18 3.60
C ILE A 47 9.87 3.27 4.62
N PRO A 48 10.64 4.30 4.22
CA PRO A 48 10.93 5.46 5.07
C PRO A 48 9.71 6.37 5.30
N GLU A 49 8.61 6.15 4.60
CA GLU A 49 7.45 7.04 4.59
C GLU A 49 6.40 6.60 5.61
N ASP A 50 5.84 7.59 6.29
CA ASP A 50 4.80 7.34 7.28
C ASP A 50 3.44 7.04 6.62
N PHE A 51 2.76 6.09 7.22
CA PHE A 51 1.36 5.78 6.95
C PHE A 51 0.50 6.25 8.11
N ASN A 52 -0.55 7.00 7.79
CA ASN A 52 -1.64 7.29 8.72
C ASN A 52 -2.50 6.04 8.89
N HIS A 53 -2.87 5.76 10.14
CA HIS A 53 -3.87 4.77 10.47
C HIS A 53 -5.22 5.46 10.67
N ILE A 54 -6.23 4.97 9.94
CA ILE A 54 -7.63 5.37 10.10
C ILE A 54 -8.37 4.15 10.62
N GLU A 55 -8.93 4.26 11.82
CA GLU A 55 -9.78 3.23 12.41
C GLU A 55 -11.20 3.33 11.83
N ILE A 56 -11.80 2.19 11.49
CA ILE A 56 -13.12 2.11 10.88
C ILE A 56 -14.00 1.20 11.73
N GLN A 57 -15.07 1.77 12.26
CA GLN A 57 -16.06 1.00 13.03
C GLN A 57 -17.06 0.35 12.07
N ASP A 58 -16.71 -0.82 11.55
CA ASP A 58 -17.53 -1.59 10.61
C ASP A 58 -17.48 -3.10 10.92
N ASP A 59 -18.37 -3.87 10.31
CA ASP A 59 -18.44 -5.33 10.44
C ASP A 59 -17.49 -6.07 9.49
N VAL A 60 -17.06 -5.45 8.39
CA VAL A 60 -16.11 -6.03 7.43
C VAL A 60 -14.75 -5.36 7.53
N ILE A 61 -14.71 -4.02 7.54
CA ILE A 61 -13.45 -3.27 7.54
C ILE A 61 -13.08 -2.86 8.96
N ASN A 62 -11.84 -3.10 9.37
CA ASN A 62 -11.33 -2.63 10.66
C ASN A 62 -10.54 -1.34 10.56
N SER A 63 -9.67 -1.23 9.55
CA SER A 63 -8.74 -0.11 9.46
C SER A 63 -8.23 0.13 8.05
N MET A 64 -7.71 1.33 7.82
CA MET A 64 -6.90 1.67 6.65
C MET A 64 -5.55 2.19 7.09
N LEU A 65 -4.49 1.70 6.44
CA LEU A 65 -3.18 2.35 6.41
C LEU A 65 -3.06 3.11 5.11
N ILE A 66 -2.87 4.43 5.18
CA ILE A 66 -2.77 5.28 3.98
C ILE A 66 -1.57 6.19 4.09
N ARG A 67 -0.84 6.38 2.99
CA ARG A 67 0.31 7.28 2.93
C ARG A 67 -0.08 8.69 3.40
N CYS A 68 0.72 9.27 4.28
CA CYS A 68 0.45 10.59 4.87
C CYS A 68 0.22 11.69 3.82
N SER A 69 0.94 11.67 2.70
CA SER A 69 0.79 12.67 1.62
C SER A 69 -0.59 12.67 0.99
N ILE A 70 -1.23 11.49 0.88
CA ILE A 70 -2.59 11.32 0.34
C ILE A 70 -3.61 11.72 1.40
N ALA A 71 -3.43 11.25 2.63
CA ALA A 71 -4.30 11.57 3.76
C ALA A 71 -4.37 13.08 4.06
N ARG A 72 -3.32 13.86 3.75
CA ARG A 72 -3.34 15.32 3.91
C ARG A 72 -4.25 16.03 2.90
N ARG A 73 -4.50 15.42 1.73
CA ARG A 73 -5.34 16.01 0.66
C ARG A 73 -6.81 15.60 0.78
N LEU A 74 -7.08 14.47 1.43
CA LEU A 74 -8.42 13.92 1.61
C LEU A 74 -8.80 13.98 3.09
N THR A 75 -9.95 14.57 3.41
CA THR A 75 -10.46 14.50 4.79
C THR A 75 -10.75 13.05 5.17
N GLU A 76 -10.43 12.64 6.40
CA GLU A 76 -10.67 11.29 6.92
C GLU A 76 -12.11 10.80 6.66
N LYS A 77 -13.12 11.65 6.89
CA LYS A 77 -14.53 11.35 6.61
C LYS A 77 -14.79 10.93 5.17
N ARG A 78 -14.14 11.56 4.19
CA ARG A 78 -14.31 11.23 2.75
C ARG A 78 -13.65 9.89 2.44
N VAL A 79 -12.51 9.59 3.06
CA VAL A 79 -11.83 8.29 2.92
C VAL A 79 -12.71 7.19 3.50
N VAL A 80 -13.19 7.35 4.73
CA VAL A 80 -14.08 6.36 5.37
C VAL A 80 -15.35 6.14 4.54
N ALA A 81 -16.00 7.21 4.06
CA ALA A 81 -17.18 7.08 3.20
C ALA A 81 -16.88 6.34 1.88
N PHE A 82 -15.74 6.62 1.25
CA PHE A 82 -15.30 5.90 0.06
C PHE A 82 -15.10 4.40 0.35
N LEU A 83 -14.41 4.06 1.44
CA LEU A 83 -14.17 2.68 1.82
C LEU A 83 -15.47 1.92 2.08
N LEU A 84 -16.39 2.51 2.85
CA LEU A 84 -17.66 1.86 3.19
C LEU A 84 -18.60 1.70 1.98
N HIS A 85 -18.59 2.64 1.03
CA HIS A 85 -19.50 2.60 -0.11
C HIS A 85 -18.94 1.87 -1.33
N GLN A 86 -17.63 1.92 -1.55
CA GLN A 86 -17.01 1.41 -2.78
C GLN A 86 -16.16 0.16 -2.54
N VAL A 87 -15.47 0.06 -1.40
CA VAL A 87 -14.53 -1.04 -1.12
C VAL A 87 -15.20 -2.17 -0.37
N LYS A 88 -15.96 -1.87 0.70
CA LYS A 88 -16.65 -2.86 1.54
C LYS A 88 -17.45 -3.89 0.74
N PRO A 89 -18.26 -3.52 -0.28
CA PRO A 89 -19.04 -4.50 -1.04
C PRO A 89 -18.19 -5.53 -1.82
N LEU A 90 -16.91 -5.27 -2.01
CA LEU A 90 -15.96 -6.08 -2.77
C LEU A 90 -14.96 -6.83 -1.87
N MET A 91 -15.05 -6.66 -0.56
CA MET A 91 -14.06 -7.11 0.40
C MET A 91 -14.66 -8.15 1.36
N LEU A 92 -13.89 -9.18 1.69
CA LEU A 92 -14.19 -10.09 2.80
C LEU A 92 -13.50 -9.66 4.09
N ALA A 93 -14.08 -10.01 5.24
CA ALA A 93 -13.58 -9.57 6.53
C ALA A 93 -12.18 -10.13 6.87
N ASP A 94 -11.75 -11.22 6.26
CA ASP A 94 -10.43 -11.86 6.48
C ASP A 94 -9.35 -11.39 5.49
N GLU A 95 -9.67 -10.45 4.60
CA GLU A 95 -8.74 -9.96 3.57
C GLU A 95 -7.94 -8.72 3.99
N ILE A 96 -6.84 -8.50 3.27
CA ILE A 96 -6.12 -7.23 3.24
C ILE A 96 -6.02 -6.82 1.78
N LEU A 97 -6.63 -5.69 1.43
CA LEU A 97 -6.61 -5.16 0.07
C LEU A 97 -5.53 -4.10 -0.05
N HIS A 98 -4.70 -4.21 -1.09
CA HIS A 98 -3.83 -3.12 -1.52
C HIS A 98 -4.61 -2.18 -2.43
N ILE A 99 -4.63 -0.90 -2.08
CA ILE A 99 -5.25 0.14 -2.88
C ILE A 99 -4.17 1.05 -3.46
N GLN A 100 -4.33 1.36 -4.75
CA GLN A 100 -3.59 2.41 -5.43
C GLN A 100 -4.54 3.57 -5.73
N LEU A 101 -4.11 4.80 -5.45
CA LEU A 101 -4.94 6.00 -5.57
C LEU A 101 -4.26 7.01 -6.49
N ASP A 102 -4.71 7.06 -7.73
CA ASP A 102 -4.33 8.13 -8.65
C ASP A 102 -5.21 9.36 -8.41
N THR A 103 -4.59 10.47 -8.01
CA THR A 103 -5.29 11.74 -7.77
C THR A 103 -4.75 12.82 -8.68
N GLU A 104 -5.65 13.44 -9.46
CA GLU A 104 -5.36 14.59 -10.31
C GLU A 104 -6.23 15.78 -9.87
N ILE A 105 -5.64 16.97 -9.78
CA ILE A 105 -6.36 18.21 -9.44
C ILE A 105 -6.17 19.19 -10.59
N THR A 106 -7.27 19.49 -11.30
CA THR A 106 -7.30 20.52 -12.33
C THR A 106 -7.92 21.78 -11.75
N ILE A 107 -7.17 22.89 -11.80
CA ILE A 107 -7.63 24.21 -11.38
C ILE A 107 -7.77 25.07 -12.63
N THR A 108 -8.97 25.57 -12.87
CA THR A 108 -9.27 26.52 -13.94
C THR A 108 -9.84 27.78 -13.33
N GLN A 109 -9.29 28.93 -13.68
CA GLN A 109 -9.81 30.24 -13.28
C GLN A 109 -9.98 31.09 -14.54
N GLU A 110 -11.19 31.58 -14.77
CA GLU A 110 -11.42 32.66 -15.73
C GLU A 110 -11.15 34.00 -15.03
N LEU A 111 -10.38 34.88 -15.70
CA LEU A 111 -10.02 36.22 -15.25
C LEU A 111 -11.00 37.26 -15.78
#